data_AF-A0A818SDR6-F1
#
_entry.id   AF-A0A818SDR6-F1
#
_cell.length_a   1.000
_cell.length_b   1.000
_cell.length_c   1.000
_cell.angle_alpha   90.00
_cell.angle_beta   90.00
_cell.angle_gamma   90.00
#
_symmetry.space_group_name_H-M   'P 1'
#
loop_
_entity.id
_entity.type
_entity.pdbx_description
1 polymer ?
#
loop_
_entity_poly.entity_id
_entity_poly.type
_entity_poly.pdbx_seq_one_letter_code
_entity_poly.pdbx_strand_id
1 'polypeptide(L)'
;MDAENDDSMFIDPEILQKELVISLPILTESDVEMMLNGVDFFDDESSLDEDDKEKPCLKRDQRRLNLLNNPDYGVILCFIERFRSYIKMKNYPLRILEDNLISEKEKLSGRFIDFHLALLKKTLGGKTIKREQFVSSLTRFAYRFNRDDGDYLDEHGYSKSTVDIKLRILKNLFEKQFDSDHTLKQFVANKPSIEIRSKPFGRDRFGASYWLFT
;
A
#
# COMPACT_ATOMS: atom_id res chain seq x y z
N MET A 1 51.35 -6.60 -6.47
CA MET A 1 51.09 -5.28 -5.88
C MET A 1 49.68 -4.96 -6.26
N ASP A 2 48.76 -5.43 -5.40
CA ASP A 2 47.33 -5.28 -5.59
C ASP A 2 46.94 -3.90 -5.06
N ALA A 3 46.37 -3.06 -5.92
CA ALA A 3 45.84 -1.77 -5.55
C ALA A 3 44.37 -1.96 -5.18
N GLU A 4 44.08 -1.74 -3.89
CA GLU A 4 42.75 -1.73 -3.30
C GLU A 4 41.90 -0.63 -3.95
N ASN A 5 40.75 -1.01 -4.52
CA ASN A 5 39.70 -0.08 -4.91
C ASN A 5 38.95 0.37 -3.65
N ASP A 6 39.19 1.61 -3.25
CA ASP A 6 38.45 2.33 -2.21
C ASP A 6 37.09 2.75 -2.77
N ASP A 7 36.12 1.83 -2.73
CA ASP A 7 34.73 2.04 -3.13
C ASP A 7 33.98 2.73 -1.98
N SER A 8 34.38 3.97 -1.68
CA SER A 8 33.68 4.80 -0.70
C SER A 8 32.29 5.15 -1.24
N MET A 9 31.25 4.63 -0.57
CA MET A 9 29.86 4.92 -0.87
C MET A 9 29.58 6.43 -0.69
N PHE A 10 29.55 7.17 -1.80
CA PHE A 10 28.99 8.52 -1.81
C PHE A 10 27.47 8.43 -1.73
N ILE A 11 26.94 8.64 -0.53
CA ILE A 11 25.51 8.85 -0.31
C ILE A 11 25.21 10.31 -0.64
N ASP A 12 24.33 10.53 -1.61
CA ASP A 12 23.90 11.86 -2.04
C ASP A 12 23.29 12.65 -0.86
N PRO A 13 23.82 13.83 -0.50
CA PRO A 13 23.34 14.61 0.64
C PRO A 13 21.87 15.08 0.51
N GLU A 14 21.27 15.05 -0.69
CA GLU A 14 19.81 15.26 -0.83
C GLU A 14 18.96 14.16 -0.18
N ILE A 15 19.53 12.98 0.08
CA ILE A 15 18.88 11.82 0.71
C ILE A 15 18.59 12.11 2.20
N LEU A 16 19.45 12.87 2.88
CA LEU A 16 19.32 13.16 4.31
C LEU A 16 18.22 14.18 4.65
N GLN A 17 17.66 14.87 3.65
CA GLN A 17 16.67 15.93 3.85
C GLN A 17 15.22 15.46 3.66
N LYS A 18 15.00 14.23 3.17
CA LYS A 18 13.66 13.68 2.93
C LYS A 18 13.34 12.73 4.07
N GLU A 19 12.21 12.96 4.75
CA GLU A 19 11.72 12.06 5.81
C GLU A 19 11.70 10.61 5.28
N LEU A 20 12.64 9.82 5.79
CA LEU A 20 12.92 8.45 5.38
C LEU A 20 11.79 7.53 5.83
N VAL A 21 10.90 7.15 4.92
CA VAL A 21 10.04 5.98 5.09
C VAL A 21 10.72 4.82 4.37
N ILE A 22 11.70 4.23 5.04
CA ILE A 22 12.36 3.01 4.59
C ILE A 22 11.30 1.90 4.67
N SER A 23 10.99 1.25 3.55
CA SER A 23 10.43 -0.12 3.60
C SER A 23 11.55 -1.00 4.14
N LEU A 24 11.67 -1.05 5.47
CA LEU A 24 12.65 -1.88 6.15
C LEU A 24 12.34 -3.35 5.82
N PRO A 25 13.37 -4.19 5.61
CA PRO A 25 13.16 -5.62 5.61
C PRO A 25 12.48 -6.00 6.93
N ILE A 26 11.61 -7.02 6.87
CA ILE A 26 10.87 -7.62 7.98
C ILE A 26 11.70 -7.49 9.27
N LEU A 27 11.37 -6.51 10.12
CA LEU A 27 11.93 -6.44 11.45
C LEU A 27 11.46 -7.71 12.14
N THR A 28 12.38 -8.60 12.46
CA THR A 28 12.08 -9.74 13.30
C THR A 28 11.73 -9.23 14.69
N GLU A 29 11.00 -10.01 15.50
CA GLU A 29 10.69 -9.61 16.89
C GLU A 29 11.98 -9.24 17.66
N SER A 30 13.09 -9.90 17.34
CA SER A 30 14.43 -9.58 17.87
C SER A 30 14.94 -8.18 17.48
N ASP A 31 14.62 -7.68 16.29
CA ASP A 31 15.04 -6.34 15.85
C ASP A 31 14.24 -5.24 16.55
N VAL A 32 12.96 -5.52 16.86
CA VAL A 32 12.10 -4.63 17.64
C VAL A 32 12.55 -4.57 19.10
N GLU A 33 12.92 -5.73 19.67
CA GLU A 33 13.38 -5.84 21.05
C GLU A 33 14.71 -5.10 21.28
N MET A 34 15.63 -5.14 20.32
CA MET A 34 16.88 -4.35 20.38
C MET A 34 16.64 -2.83 20.30
N MET A 35 15.57 -2.38 19.62
CA MET A 35 15.23 -0.95 19.56
C MET A 35 14.54 -0.46 20.83
N LEU A 36 13.80 -1.34 21.53
CA LEU A 36 13.17 -1.01 22.80
C LEU A 36 14.17 -1.00 23.97
N ASN A 37 15.18 -1.87 23.92
CA ASN A 37 16.19 -1.98 24.98
C ASN A 37 17.30 -0.90 24.92
N GLY A 38 17.26 0.02 23.95
CA GLY A 38 18.29 1.05 23.74
C GLY A 38 17.94 2.45 24.28
N VAL A 39 16.80 2.63 24.94
CA VAL A 39 16.40 3.91 25.53
C VAL A 39 16.31 3.74 27.03
N ASP A 40 17.37 4.10 27.75
CA ASP A 40 17.37 4.25 29.20
C ASP A 40 16.29 5.28 29.60
N PHE A 41 15.13 4.79 30.01
CA PHE A 41 14.14 5.57 30.74
C PHE A 41 14.53 5.54 32.22
N PHE A 42 14.73 6.73 32.79
CA PHE A 42 14.93 6.91 34.23
C PHE A 42 13.86 6.15 35.03
N ASP A 43 14.32 5.30 35.94
CA ASP A 43 13.52 4.59 36.92
C ASP A 43 12.64 5.55 37.73
N ASP A 44 11.34 5.30 37.75
CA ASP A 44 10.54 5.50 38.96
C ASP A 44 9.50 4.38 39.05
N GLU A 45 9.90 3.34 39.78
CA GLU A 45 9.08 2.20 40.20
C GLU A 45 7.99 2.70 41.17
N SER A 46 6.73 2.68 40.76
CA SER A 46 5.65 2.41 41.72
C SER A 46 4.36 1.89 41.06
N SER A 47 3.97 0.71 41.56
CA SER A 47 2.64 0.09 41.57
C SER A 47 2.06 -0.46 40.26
N LEU A 48 2.08 -1.78 40.21
CA LEU A 48 1.29 -2.70 39.39
C LEU A 48 -0.22 -2.38 39.45
N ASP A 49 -0.82 -2.19 38.28
CA ASP A 49 -2.22 -2.55 38.02
C ASP A 49 -2.29 -3.10 36.58
N GLU A 50 -2.61 -4.40 36.47
CA GLU A 50 -2.86 -5.09 35.21
C GLU A 50 -4.12 -4.55 34.53
N ASP A 51 -3.94 -3.86 33.42
CA ASP A 51 -4.99 -3.67 32.41
C ASP A 51 -4.27 -3.29 31.09
N ASP A 52 -3.82 -4.31 30.34
CA ASP A 52 -3.16 -4.22 29.03
C ASP A 52 -4.07 -3.64 27.95
N LYS A 53 -4.48 -2.38 28.10
CA LYS A 53 -5.14 -1.58 27.06
C LYS A 53 -4.04 -0.95 26.23
N GLU A 54 -3.51 -1.74 25.29
CA GLU A 54 -2.57 -1.31 24.26
C GLU A 54 -3.01 0.06 23.67
N LYS A 55 -2.14 1.09 23.76
CA LYS A 55 -2.52 2.47 23.45
C LYS A 55 -3.00 2.57 21.98
N PRO A 56 -4.14 3.22 21.68
CA PRO A 56 -4.71 3.27 20.33
C PRO A 56 -3.79 3.80 19.21
N CYS A 57 -2.79 4.64 19.55
CA CYS A 57 -1.78 5.10 18.61
C CYS A 57 -0.82 3.98 18.17
N LEU A 58 -0.32 3.17 19.12
CA LEU A 58 0.61 2.07 18.86
C LEU A 58 0.01 1.04 17.89
N LYS A 59 -1.24 0.64 18.12
CA LYS A 59 -1.96 -0.29 17.26
C LYS A 59 -2.12 0.23 15.82
N ARG A 60 -2.33 1.54 15.66
CA ARG A 60 -2.46 2.18 14.35
C ARG A 60 -1.11 2.23 13.62
N ASP A 61 -0.03 2.54 14.34
CA ASP A 61 1.31 2.60 13.78
C ASP A 61 1.78 1.22 13.33
N GLN A 62 1.50 0.17 14.12
CA GLN A 62 1.79 -1.21 13.73
C GLN A 62 1.03 -1.63 12.46
N ARG A 63 -0.26 -1.28 12.34
CA ARG A 63 -1.03 -1.56 11.12
C ARG A 63 -0.49 -0.85 9.90
N ARG A 64 -0.02 0.39 10.08
CA ARG A 64 0.60 1.16 9.01
C ARG A 64 1.93 0.50 8.59
N LEU A 65 2.73 0.04 9.54
CA LEU A 65 3.97 -0.69 9.24
C LEU A 65 3.68 -1.99 8.48
N ASN A 66 2.70 -2.78 8.92
CA ASN A 66 2.27 -4.00 8.22
C ASN A 66 1.77 -3.70 6.79
N LEU A 67 1.05 -2.59 6.60
CA LEU A 67 0.63 -2.14 5.27
C LEU A 67 1.82 -1.79 4.37
N LEU A 68 2.79 -1.04 4.89
CA LEU A 68 4.00 -0.64 4.15
C LEU A 68 4.85 -1.85 3.75
N ASN A 69 4.87 -2.91 4.57
CA ASN A 69 5.58 -4.14 4.30
C ASN A 69 4.80 -5.13 3.39
N ASN A 70 3.56 -4.79 3.01
CA ASN A 70 2.75 -5.66 2.16
C ASN A 70 3.12 -5.45 0.67
N PRO A 71 3.50 -6.52 -0.07
CA PRO A 71 3.91 -6.40 -1.47
C PRO A 71 2.77 -5.91 -2.38
N ASP A 72 1.51 -6.27 -2.09
CA ASP A 72 0.36 -5.80 -2.88
C ASP A 72 0.17 -4.29 -2.73
N TYR A 73 0.49 -3.73 -1.56
CA TYR A 73 0.48 -2.28 -1.38
C TYR A 73 1.59 -1.60 -2.19
N GLY A 74 2.78 -2.19 -2.26
CA GLY A 74 3.85 -1.72 -3.14
C GLY A 74 3.47 -1.70 -4.63
N VAL A 75 2.74 -2.72 -5.10
CA VAL A 75 2.19 -2.75 -6.47
C VAL A 75 1.18 -1.63 -6.70
N ILE A 76 0.30 -1.40 -5.71
CA ILE A 76 -0.68 -0.29 -5.73
C ILE A 76 0.03 1.07 -5.80
N LEU A 77 1.05 1.29 -4.99
CA LEU A 77 1.82 2.54 -4.98
C LEU A 77 2.54 2.77 -6.30
N CYS A 78 3.24 1.74 -6.82
CA CYS A 78 3.83 1.76 -8.17
C CYS A 78 2.83 2.21 -9.23
N PHE A 79 1.62 1.64 -9.19
CA PHE A 79 0.60 1.97 -10.16
C PHE A 79 0.15 3.43 -10.03
N ILE A 80 -0.13 3.90 -8.80
CA ILE A 80 -0.60 5.26 -8.57
C ILE A 80 0.45 6.27 -8.99
N GLU A 81 1.71 6.10 -8.59
CA GLU A 81 2.80 7.01 -8.93
C GLU A 81 2.89 7.25 -10.44
N ARG A 82 2.79 6.16 -11.21
CA ARG A 82 3.04 6.18 -12.66
C ARG A 82 1.81 6.50 -13.50
N PHE A 83 0.64 6.05 -13.05
CA PHE A 83 -0.57 6.04 -13.89
C PHE A 83 -1.70 6.91 -13.37
N ARG A 84 -1.59 7.52 -12.18
CA ARG A 84 -2.67 8.38 -11.62
C ARG A 84 -3.11 9.53 -12.52
N SER A 85 -2.23 10.01 -13.40
CA SER A 85 -2.52 11.07 -14.37
C SER A 85 -3.34 10.60 -15.57
N TYR A 86 -3.27 9.31 -15.91
CA TYR A 86 -3.93 8.71 -17.08
C TYR A 86 -5.31 8.13 -16.74
N ILE A 87 -5.58 7.96 -15.45
CA ILE A 87 -6.87 7.58 -14.90
C ILE A 87 -7.49 8.78 -14.18
N LYS A 88 -8.76 8.68 -13.76
CA LYS A 88 -9.46 9.76 -13.04
C LYS A 88 -9.00 9.90 -11.57
N MET A 89 -7.69 9.85 -11.31
CA MET A 89 -7.06 9.87 -9.98
C MET A 89 -6.02 10.97 -9.77
N LYS A 90 -5.85 11.92 -10.70
CA LYS A 90 -4.77 12.91 -10.66
C LYS A 90 -4.57 13.59 -9.30
N ASN A 91 -5.67 13.84 -8.56
CA ASN A 91 -5.66 14.54 -7.27
C ASN A 91 -6.13 13.67 -6.10
N TYR A 92 -6.04 12.35 -6.18
CA TYR A 92 -6.44 11.47 -5.08
C TYR A 92 -5.33 11.44 -4.00
N PRO A 93 -5.59 11.89 -2.77
CA PRO A 93 -4.56 11.94 -1.72
C PRO A 93 -4.27 10.54 -1.16
N LEU A 94 -3.01 10.12 -1.21
CA LEU A 94 -2.55 8.81 -0.72
C LEU A 94 -2.88 8.56 0.76
N ARG A 95 -2.82 9.61 1.60
CA ARG A 95 -3.20 9.50 3.00
C ARG A 95 -4.64 9.01 3.20
N ILE A 96 -5.57 9.43 2.34
CA ILE A 96 -6.96 8.92 2.41
C ILE A 96 -7.00 7.44 2.00
N LEU A 97 -6.15 7.00 1.06
CA LEU A 97 -6.03 5.58 0.71
C LEU A 97 -5.62 4.76 1.94
N GLU A 98 -4.48 5.11 2.52
CA GLU A 98 -3.89 4.45 3.68
C GLU A 98 -4.88 4.38 4.84
N ASP A 99 -5.46 5.54 5.18
CA ASP A 99 -6.42 5.64 6.26
C ASP A 99 -7.61 4.72 6.07
N ASN A 100 -8.15 4.58 4.85
CA ASN A 100 -9.31 3.71 4.61
C ASN A 100 -8.93 2.22 4.52
N LEU A 101 -7.69 1.90 4.12
CA LEU A 101 -7.19 0.53 4.09
C LEU A 101 -7.02 -0.01 5.51
N ILE A 102 -6.38 0.74 6.41
CA ILE A 102 -6.08 0.30 7.80
C ILE A 102 -7.19 0.60 8.81
N SER A 103 -8.19 1.39 8.42
CA SER A 103 -9.30 1.75 9.31
C SER A 103 -10.29 0.61 9.48
N GLU A 104 -10.68 0.37 10.73
CA GLU A 104 -11.79 -0.52 11.14
C GLU A 104 -13.13 0.21 11.23
N LYS A 105 -13.17 1.51 10.91
CA LYS A 105 -14.43 2.26 10.90
C LYS A 105 -15.41 1.64 9.91
N GLU A 106 -16.65 1.46 10.33
CA GLU A 106 -17.72 0.94 9.46
C GLU A 106 -17.99 1.85 8.26
N LYS A 107 -17.76 3.16 8.41
CA LYS A 107 -17.98 4.16 7.38
C LYS A 107 -16.68 4.53 6.66
N LEU A 108 -16.62 4.20 5.38
CA LEU A 108 -15.56 4.61 4.47
C LEU A 108 -15.73 6.07 4.03
N SER A 109 -14.63 6.72 3.69
CA SER A 109 -14.68 8.05 3.09
C SER A 109 -15.38 8.01 1.73
N GLY A 110 -16.27 8.96 1.46
CA GLY A 110 -16.95 9.07 0.17
C GLY A 110 -15.97 9.16 -1.01
N ARG A 111 -14.83 9.85 -0.81
CA ARG A 111 -13.76 9.93 -1.83
C ARG A 111 -13.16 8.56 -2.14
N PHE A 112 -13.00 7.71 -1.14
CA PHE A 112 -12.46 6.36 -1.30
C PHE A 112 -13.44 5.44 -2.03
N ILE A 113 -14.74 5.57 -1.74
CA ILE A 113 -15.81 4.89 -2.50
C ILE A 113 -15.83 5.36 -3.96
N ASP A 114 -15.85 6.67 -4.19
CA ASP A 114 -15.86 7.26 -5.53
C ASP A 114 -14.65 6.81 -6.36
N PHE A 115 -13.50 6.69 -5.68
CA PHE A 115 -12.28 6.17 -6.26
C PHE A 115 -12.46 4.73 -6.77
N HIS A 116 -12.99 3.81 -5.95
CA HIS A 116 -13.25 2.44 -6.39
C HIS A 116 -14.30 2.36 -7.51
N LEU A 117 -15.36 3.18 -7.42
CA LEU A 117 -16.39 3.25 -8.46
C LEU A 117 -15.83 3.73 -9.80
N ALA A 118 -14.87 4.64 -9.79
CA ALA A 118 -14.19 5.08 -11.01
C ALA A 118 -13.42 3.94 -11.68
N LEU A 119 -12.74 3.10 -10.91
CA LEU A 119 -12.05 1.91 -11.42
C LEU A 119 -13.05 0.86 -11.91
N LEU A 120 -14.09 0.55 -11.12
CA LEU A 120 -15.14 -0.41 -11.47
C LEU A 120 -15.90 -0.03 -12.73
N LYS A 121 -16.17 1.26 -12.94
CA LYS A 121 -16.84 1.75 -14.15
C LYS A 121 -16.08 1.31 -15.41
N LYS A 122 -14.74 1.35 -15.39
CA LYS A 122 -13.92 0.92 -16.53
C LYS A 122 -13.93 -0.60 -16.66
N THR A 123 -13.82 -1.34 -15.56
CA THR A 123 -13.73 -2.82 -15.60
C THR A 123 -15.05 -3.54 -15.85
N LEU A 124 -16.19 -2.91 -15.53
CA LEU A 124 -17.55 -3.48 -15.67
C LEU A 124 -18.31 -2.95 -16.90
N GLY A 125 -17.60 -2.49 -17.93
CA GLY A 125 -18.21 -2.16 -19.23
C GLY A 125 -18.78 -0.74 -19.33
N GLY A 126 -18.22 0.22 -18.60
CA GLY A 126 -18.49 1.65 -18.77
C GLY A 126 -19.75 2.18 -18.08
N LYS A 127 -20.53 1.33 -17.43
CA LYS A 127 -21.78 1.73 -16.76
C LYS A 127 -21.48 2.57 -15.52
N THR A 128 -22.21 3.68 -15.36
CA THR A 128 -22.14 4.48 -14.14
C THR A 128 -22.80 3.69 -13.01
N ILE A 129 -22.03 3.39 -11.97
CA ILE A 129 -22.46 2.67 -10.78
C ILE A 129 -22.76 3.73 -9.70
N LYS A 130 -23.92 3.63 -9.06
CA LYS A 130 -24.27 4.54 -7.97
C LYS A 130 -23.56 4.12 -6.67
N ARG A 131 -23.39 5.02 -5.71
CA ARG A 131 -22.71 4.71 -4.44
C ARG A 131 -23.39 3.60 -3.64
N GLU A 132 -24.71 3.49 -3.75
CA GLU A 132 -25.50 2.44 -3.07
C GLU A 132 -25.18 1.05 -3.63
N GLN A 133 -24.68 0.98 -4.86
CA GLN A 133 -24.29 -0.26 -5.53
C GLN A 133 -22.79 -0.57 -5.37
N PHE A 134 -22.07 0.19 -4.53
CA PHE A 134 -20.63 0.04 -4.37
C PHE A 134 -20.25 -1.38 -3.94
N VAL A 135 -20.82 -1.87 -2.84
CA VAL A 135 -20.48 -3.20 -2.30
C VAL A 135 -20.87 -4.27 -3.30
N SER A 136 -22.13 -4.30 -3.78
CA SER A 136 -22.58 -5.34 -4.72
C SER A 136 -21.80 -5.37 -6.04
N SER A 137 -21.39 -4.21 -6.57
CA SER A 137 -20.56 -4.15 -7.78
C SER A 137 -19.14 -4.64 -7.51
N LEU A 138 -18.60 -4.34 -6.34
CA LEU A 138 -17.26 -4.78 -5.93
C LEU A 138 -17.25 -6.28 -5.63
N THR A 139 -18.27 -6.81 -4.96
CA THR A 139 -18.48 -8.25 -4.74
C THR A 139 -18.52 -9.00 -6.07
N ARG A 140 -19.32 -8.52 -7.03
CA ARG A 140 -19.36 -9.11 -8.39
C ARG A 140 -18.01 -9.07 -9.09
N PHE A 141 -17.22 -8.02 -8.86
CA PHE A 141 -15.87 -7.93 -9.39
C PHE A 141 -14.94 -8.95 -8.71
N ALA A 142 -14.96 -9.04 -7.37
CA ALA A 142 -14.14 -9.94 -6.58
C ALA A 142 -14.34 -11.41 -6.99
N TYR A 143 -15.58 -11.85 -7.20
CA TYR A 143 -15.90 -13.21 -7.68
C TYR A 143 -15.21 -13.60 -9.00
N ARG A 144 -14.73 -12.64 -9.81
CA ARG A 144 -14.01 -12.94 -11.05
C ARG A 144 -12.54 -13.31 -10.83
N PHE A 145 -11.99 -13.00 -9.67
CA PHE A 145 -10.57 -13.19 -9.35
C PHE A 145 -10.37 -14.15 -8.20
N ASN A 146 -11.19 -14.05 -7.15
CA ASN A 146 -11.14 -14.91 -5.98
C ASN A 146 -12.55 -15.11 -5.41
N ARG A 147 -12.96 -16.37 -5.27
CA ARG A 147 -14.28 -16.72 -4.74
C ARG A 147 -14.40 -16.34 -3.27
N ASP A 148 -13.38 -16.62 -2.46
CA ASP A 148 -13.39 -16.36 -1.01
C ASP A 148 -13.50 -14.87 -0.71
N ASP A 149 -12.81 -14.03 -1.49
CA ASP A 149 -12.93 -12.56 -1.36
C ASP A 149 -14.34 -12.07 -1.75
N GLY A 150 -14.98 -12.75 -2.71
CA GLY A 150 -16.36 -12.49 -3.09
C GLY A 150 -17.35 -12.88 -2.01
N ASP A 151 -17.25 -14.10 -1.48
CA ASP A 151 -18.11 -14.60 -0.40
C ASP A 151 -17.98 -13.69 0.84
N TYR A 152 -16.74 -13.34 1.22
CA TYR A 152 -16.49 -12.44 2.35
C TYR A 152 -17.15 -11.07 2.16
N LEU A 153 -17.04 -10.47 0.97
CA LEU A 153 -17.69 -9.19 0.69
C LEU A 153 -19.21 -9.26 0.68
N ASP A 154 -19.79 -10.37 0.24
CA ASP A 154 -21.24 -10.56 0.22
C ASP A 154 -21.80 -10.63 1.64
N GLU A 155 -21.10 -11.32 2.54
CA GLU A 155 -21.49 -11.52 3.94
C GLU A 155 -21.18 -10.31 4.84
N HIS A 156 -19.96 -9.75 4.72
CA HIS A 156 -19.44 -8.77 5.68
C HIS A 156 -19.34 -7.35 5.12
N GLY A 157 -19.34 -7.21 3.79
CA GLY A 157 -19.08 -5.94 3.10
C GLY A 157 -17.62 -5.48 3.14
N TYR A 158 -17.34 -4.40 2.40
CA TYR A 158 -15.97 -3.94 2.19
C TYR A 158 -15.34 -3.24 3.40
N SER A 159 -16.11 -2.49 4.19
CA SER A 159 -15.55 -1.72 5.31
C SER A 159 -14.95 -2.63 6.39
N LYS A 160 -15.61 -3.76 6.65
CA LYS A 160 -15.22 -4.79 7.63
C LYS A 160 -14.17 -5.78 7.10
N SER A 161 -13.82 -5.70 5.82
CA SER A 161 -12.79 -6.56 5.22
C SER A 161 -11.41 -6.30 5.80
N THR A 162 -10.60 -7.37 5.89
CA THR A 162 -9.20 -7.30 6.30
C THR A 162 -8.40 -6.45 5.30
N VAL A 163 -7.25 -5.93 5.75
CA VAL A 163 -6.34 -5.17 4.89
C VAL A 163 -5.94 -5.98 3.66
N ASP A 164 -5.66 -7.27 3.82
CA ASP A 164 -5.26 -8.15 2.72
C ASP A 164 -6.34 -8.31 1.65
N ILE A 165 -7.61 -8.51 2.05
CA ILE A 165 -8.73 -8.57 1.10
C ILE A 165 -8.86 -7.24 0.35
N LYS A 166 -8.81 -6.12 1.06
CA LYS A 166 -8.88 -4.78 0.46
C LYS A 166 -7.75 -4.56 -0.55
N LEU A 167 -6.51 -4.94 -0.20
CA LEU A 167 -5.34 -4.82 -1.06
C LEU A 167 -5.45 -5.72 -2.30
N ARG A 168 -5.81 -7.01 -2.14
CA ARG A 168 -5.99 -7.93 -3.27
C ARG A 168 -7.01 -7.41 -4.26
N ILE A 169 -8.17 -6.97 -3.78
CA ILE A 169 -9.25 -6.44 -4.62
C ILE A 169 -8.79 -5.17 -5.34
N LEU A 170 -8.15 -4.25 -4.62
CA LEU A 170 -7.68 -2.99 -5.19
C LEU A 170 -6.57 -3.21 -6.22
N LYS A 171 -5.62 -4.10 -5.95
CA LYS A 171 -4.59 -4.53 -6.90
C LYS A 171 -5.22 -5.08 -8.18
N ASN A 172 -6.17 -6.01 -8.06
CA ASN A 172 -6.88 -6.59 -9.20
C ASN A 172 -7.65 -5.51 -9.99
N LEU A 173 -8.25 -4.52 -9.32
CA LEU A 173 -8.90 -3.38 -9.98
C LEU A 173 -7.92 -2.56 -10.81
N PHE A 174 -6.72 -2.33 -10.29
CA PHE A 174 -5.66 -1.59 -10.99
C PHE A 174 -5.09 -2.37 -12.16
N GLU A 175 -4.75 -3.64 -11.97
CA GLU A 175 -4.28 -4.51 -13.05
C GLU A 175 -5.30 -4.55 -14.18
N LYS A 176 -6.60 -4.63 -13.85
CA LYS A 176 -7.66 -4.65 -14.87
C LYS A 176 -7.81 -3.33 -15.63
N GLN A 177 -7.26 -2.22 -15.14
CA GLN A 177 -7.25 -0.97 -15.92
C GLN A 177 -6.42 -1.10 -17.20
N PHE A 178 -5.35 -1.92 -17.20
CA PHE A 178 -4.51 -2.09 -18.40
C PHE A 178 -5.26 -2.78 -19.55
N ASP A 179 -6.25 -3.62 -19.24
CA ASP A 179 -7.10 -4.26 -20.24
C ASP A 179 -8.28 -3.38 -20.66
N SER A 180 -8.89 -2.68 -19.70
CA SER A 180 -10.22 -2.08 -19.84
C SER A 180 -10.20 -0.58 -20.09
N ASP A 181 -9.14 0.14 -19.71
CA ASP A 181 -9.01 1.57 -19.99
C ASP A 181 -8.18 1.80 -21.26
N HIS A 182 -8.86 2.13 -22.36
CA HIS A 182 -8.23 2.40 -23.64
C HIS A 182 -7.18 3.51 -23.57
N THR A 183 -7.38 4.56 -22.77
CA THR A 183 -6.40 5.64 -22.62
C THR A 183 -5.11 5.14 -22.00
N LEU A 184 -5.23 4.34 -20.93
CA LEU A 184 -4.07 3.73 -20.26
C LEU A 184 -3.37 2.73 -21.18
N LYS A 185 -4.15 1.90 -21.89
CA LYS A 185 -3.63 0.91 -22.83
C LYS A 185 -2.84 1.56 -23.97
N GLN A 186 -3.35 2.63 -24.57
CA GLN A 186 -2.63 3.39 -25.58
C GLN A 186 -1.36 4.03 -25.03
N PHE A 187 -1.41 4.59 -23.82
CA PHE A 187 -0.23 5.16 -23.18
C PHE A 187 0.88 4.11 -23.00
N VAL A 188 0.54 2.92 -22.46
CA VAL A 188 1.48 1.82 -22.26
C VAL A 188 2.03 1.29 -23.59
N ALA A 189 1.19 1.14 -24.61
CA ALA A 189 1.62 0.65 -25.92
C ALA A 189 2.63 1.58 -26.62
N ASN A 190 2.55 2.89 -26.37
CA ASN A 190 3.40 3.90 -27.00
C ASN A 190 4.70 4.18 -26.24
N LYS A 191 4.99 3.42 -25.18
CA LYS A 191 6.13 3.65 -24.30
C LYS A 191 7.03 2.42 -24.24
N PRO A 192 8.37 2.57 -24.27
CA PRO A 192 9.26 1.43 -24.11
C PRO A 192 9.17 0.89 -22.68
N SER A 193 9.35 -0.42 -22.51
CA SER A 193 9.18 -1.08 -21.19
C SER A 193 10.08 -0.50 -20.10
N ILE A 194 11.27 -0.01 -20.46
CA ILE A 194 12.20 0.63 -19.52
C ILE A 194 11.65 1.92 -18.93
N GLU A 195 10.85 2.66 -19.71
CA GLU A 195 10.21 3.87 -19.21
C GLU A 195 9.07 3.54 -18.27
N ILE A 196 8.35 2.43 -18.50
CA ILE A 196 7.12 2.05 -17.78
C ILE A 196 7.39 1.22 -16.51
N ARG A 197 8.51 0.52 -16.42
CA ARG A 197 8.84 -0.29 -15.23
C ARG A 197 9.46 0.58 -14.14
N SER A 198 9.01 0.40 -12.90
CA SER A 198 9.67 1.02 -11.74
C SER A 198 11.04 0.37 -11.57
N LYS A 199 12.09 1.20 -11.49
CA LYS A 199 13.42 0.73 -11.11
C LYS A 199 13.46 0.58 -9.59
N PRO A 200 14.11 -0.48 -9.07
CA PRO A 200 14.36 -0.54 -7.64
C PRO A 200 15.26 0.63 -7.23
N PHE A 201 15.06 1.13 -6.01
CA PHE A 201 15.92 2.09 -5.35
C PHE A 201 17.34 1.55 -5.21
N GLY A 202 17.47 0.27 -4.88
CA GLY A 202 18.76 -0.40 -4.74
C GLY A 202 18.63 -1.91 -4.65
N ARG A 203 19.76 -2.59 -4.55
CA ARG A 203 19.86 -4.03 -4.25
C ARG A 203 20.78 -4.25 -3.07
N ASP A 204 20.47 -5.19 -2.19
CA ASP A 204 21.40 -5.60 -1.13
C ASP A 204 22.46 -6.58 -1.65
N ARG A 205 23.38 -6.96 -0.75
CA ARG A 205 24.44 -7.95 -0.99
C ARG A 205 23.91 -9.36 -1.30
N PHE A 206 22.64 -9.64 -1.00
CA PHE A 206 21.99 -10.92 -1.27
C PHE A 206 21.17 -10.88 -2.58
N GLY A 207 21.14 -9.75 -3.28
CA GLY A 207 20.42 -9.56 -4.53
C GLY A 207 18.94 -9.17 -4.38
N ALA A 208 18.46 -8.95 -3.15
CA ALA A 208 17.11 -8.45 -2.90
C ALA A 208 17.01 -7.00 -3.38
N SER A 209 15.93 -6.68 -4.11
CA SER A 209 15.69 -5.33 -4.62
C SER A 209 14.75 -4.57 -3.68
N TYR A 210 15.01 -3.28 -3.49
CA TYR A 210 14.22 -2.40 -2.61
C TYR A 210 13.51 -1.35 -3.45
N TRP A 211 12.29 -0.99 -3.08
CA TRP A 211 11.54 0.09 -3.68
C TRP A 211 11.22 1.12 -2.61
N LEU A 212 11.36 2.40 -2.97
CA LEU A 212 11.01 3.53 -2.13
C LEU A 212 9.89 4.29 -2.82
N PHE A 213 8.80 4.50 -2.11
CA PHE A 213 7.65 5.28 -2.58
C PHE A 213 7.53 6.53 -1.71
N THR A 214 7.43 7.70 -2.33
CA THR A 214 7.32 9.01 -1.66
C THR A 214 5.99 9.69 -1.94
#